data_AF-A0A0F7SAD4-F1
#
_entry.id   AF-A0A0F7SAD4-F1
#
_cell.length_a   1.000
_cell.length_b   1.000
_cell.length_c   1.000
_cell.angle_alpha   90.00
_cell.angle_beta   90.00
_cell.angle_gamma   90.00
#
_symmetry.space_group_name_H-M   'P 1'
#
loop_
_entity.id
_entity.type
_entity.pdbx_description
1 polymer ?
#
loop_
_entity_poly.entity_id
_entity_poly.type
_entity_poly.pdbx_seq_one_letter_code
_entity_poly.pdbx_strand_id
1 'polypeptide(L)'
;MRAGTSKGLFINAAHLPASRSSWQHILPAIMGSPDPYSRQLDGLGGGTSTTSKIAVVSLSSAPSIADVDYLFVQCPLDSDVLDFTGNCGNILSGVGPYAFEEGLVPKSVLAPLRPGFTSSSSTSMKGGVGEERVALTLRCLNNGQLIRSTFAD
;
A
#
# COMPACT_ATOMS: atom_id res chain seq x y z
N MET A 1 4.30 -7.86 -3.03
CA MET A 1 5.60 -7.16 -3.04
C MET A 1 6.25 -7.21 -1.66
N ARG A 2 7.57 -7.07 -1.57
CA ARG A 2 8.26 -6.72 -0.32
C ARG A 2 8.24 -5.20 -0.16
N ALA A 3 7.87 -4.71 1.02
CA ALA A 3 7.78 -3.29 1.32
C ALA A 3 8.27 -3.05 2.77
N GLY A 4 9.35 -2.27 2.91
CA GLY A 4 10.11 -2.18 4.15
C GLY A 4 10.59 -3.56 4.62
N THR A 5 10.31 -3.89 5.88
CA THR A 5 10.57 -5.22 6.49
C THR A 5 9.35 -6.15 6.45
N SER A 6 8.33 -5.84 5.64
CA SER A 6 7.12 -6.67 5.46
C SER A 6 6.97 -7.17 4.02
N LYS A 7 6.16 -8.21 3.83
CA LYS A 7 5.71 -8.69 2.53
C LYS A 7 4.18 -8.71 2.54
N GLY A 8 3.56 -8.35 1.43
CA GLY A 8 2.11 -8.41 1.30
C GLY A 8 1.63 -8.50 -0.14
N LEU A 9 0.34 -8.84 -0.29
CA LEU A 9 -0.41 -8.69 -1.52
C LEU A 9 -0.66 -7.20 -1.78
N PHE A 10 -0.36 -6.74 -2.99
CA PHE A 10 -0.78 -5.42 -3.47
C PHE A 10 -1.77 -5.67 -4.60
N ILE A 11 -2.94 -5.06 -4.51
CA ILE A 11 -4.03 -5.31 -5.45
C ILE A 11 -4.77 -4.01 -5.76
N ASN A 12 -5.06 -3.80 -7.04
CA ASN A 12 -5.89 -2.71 -7.51
C ASN A 12 -7.34 -2.91 -7.03
N ALA A 13 -7.93 -1.90 -6.40
CA ALA A 13 -9.32 -1.94 -5.94
C ALA A 13 -10.31 -2.25 -7.08
N ALA A 14 -9.99 -1.90 -8.33
CA ALA A 14 -10.79 -2.22 -9.50
C ALA A 14 -10.91 -3.73 -9.79
N HIS A 15 -10.01 -4.55 -9.25
CA HIS A 15 -10.06 -6.01 -9.37
C HIS A 15 -10.86 -6.68 -8.25
N LEU A 16 -11.39 -5.89 -7.30
CA LEU A 16 -12.23 -6.37 -6.22
C LEU A 16 -13.67 -5.88 -6.40
N PRO A 17 -14.67 -6.59 -5.84
CA PRO A 17 -16.03 -6.07 -5.77
C PRO A 17 -16.05 -4.71 -5.07
N ALA A 18 -16.91 -3.79 -5.52
CA ALA A 18 -16.99 -2.45 -4.94
C ALA A 18 -17.34 -2.45 -3.45
N SER A 19 -18.13 -3.43 -2.98
CA SER A 19 -18.46 -3.58 -1.57
C SER A 19 -17.35 -4.29 -0.81
N ARG A 20 -16.79 -3.61 0.21
CA ARG A 20 -15.78 -4.21 1.09
C ARG A 20 -16.28 -5.44 1.85
N SER A 21 -17.57 -5.52 2.15
CA SER A 21 -18.14 -6.70 2.80
C SER A 21 -17.97 -7.97 1.97
N SER A 22 -17.93 -7.85 0.64
CA SER A 22 -17.69 -8.97 -0.27
C SER A 22 -16.25 -9.46 -0.26
N TRP A 23 -15.30 -8.72 0.33
CA TRP A 23 -13.89 -9.10 0.39
C TRP A 23 -13.61 -10.16 1.45
N GLN A 24 -14.51 -10.30 2.43
CA GLN A 24 -14.40 -11.17 3.59
C GLN A 24 -14.20 -12.66 3.23
N HIS A 25 -14.55 -13.08 2.01
CA HIS A 25 -14.30 -14.44 1.52
C HIS A 25 -13.20 -14.51 0.45
N ILE A 26 -12.80 -13.38 -0.13
CA ILE A 26 -11.86 -13.33 -1.24
C ILE A 26 -10.43 -13.15 -0.71
N LEU A 27 -10.22 -12.13 0.11
CA LEU A 27 -8.88 -11.77 0.55
C LEU A 27 -8.27 -12.81 1.51
N PRO A 28 -9.00 -13.37 2.50
CA PRO A 28 -8.46 -14.46 3.31
C PRO A 28 -8.09 -15.67 2.46
N ALA A 29 -8.94 -16.06 1.51
CA ALA A 29 -8.67 -17.18 0.61
C ALA A 29 -7.39 -16.97 -0.23
N ILE A 30 -7.19 -15.78 -0.81
CA ILE A 30 -5.95 -15.44 -1.54
C ILE A 30 -4.72 -15.56 -0.62
N MET A 31 -4.88 -15.16 0.64
CA MET A 31 -3.79 -15.21 1.62
C MET A 31 -3.57 -16.60 2.22
N GLY A 32 -4.48 -17.56 2.00
CA GLY A 32 -4.40 -18.90 2.59
C GLY A 32 -4.93 -18.96 4.03
N SER A 33 -5.89 -18.10 4.37
CA SER A 33 -6.53 -18.02 5.69
C SER A 33 -8.03 -18.35 5.60
N PRO A 34 -8.63 -18.96 6.66
CA PRO A 34 -7.97 -19.35 7.91
C PRO A 34 -7.17 -20.64 7.72
N ASP A 35 -5.94 -20.68 8.25
CA ASP A 35 -5.12 -21.88 8.34
C ASP A 35 -4.97 -22.27 9.83
N PRO A 36 -5.54 -23.41 10.27
CA PRO A 36 -5.42 -23.87 11.65
C PRO A 36 -3.97 -24.16 12.07
N TYR A 37 -3.05 -24.29 11.12
CA TYR A 37 -1.62 -24.45 11.36
C TYR A 37 -0.84 -23.14 11.24
N SER A 38 -1.49 -22.04 10.85
CA SER A 38 -0.89 -20.70 10.69
C SER A 38 0.33 -20.66 9.76
N ARG A 39 0.35 -21.52 8.73
CA ARG A 39 1.43 -21.61 7.73
C ARG A 39 1.07 -20.92 6.42
N GLN A 40 -0.22 -20.80 6.11
CA GLN A 40 -0.78 -20.21 4.88
C GLN A 40 -0.23 -20.87 3.60
N LEU A 41 -0.04 -22.19 3.62
CA LEU A 41 0.59 -22.94 2.51
C LEU A 41 -0.27 -22.99 1.24
N ASP A 42 -1.59 -22.76 1.36
CA ASP A 42 -2.53 -22.75 0.23
C ASP A 42 -2.86 -21.30 -0.20
N GLY A 43 -1.91 -20.38 -0.05
CA GLY A 43 -2.10 -18.98 -0.43
C GLY A 43 -0.80 -18.19 -0.52
N LEU A 44 -0.94 -16.87 -0.67
CA LEU A 44 0.21 -15.95 -0.82
C LEU A 44 0.84 -15.52 0.51
N GLY A 45 0.16 -15.79 1.62
CA GLY A 45 0.64 -15.53 2.96
C GLY A 45 1.93 -16.30 3.28
N GLY A 46 2.64 -15.86 4.32
CA GLY A 46 3.87 -16.50 4.75
C GLY A 46 3.80 -17.08 6.16
N GLY A 47 2.61 -17.18 6.75
CA GLY A 47 2.44 -17.73 8.10
C GLY A 47 2.97 -16.83 9.22
N THR A 48 3.20 -15.55 8.95
CA THR A 48 3.62 -14.57 9.97
C THR A 48 2.86 -13.27 9.82
N SER A 49 2.74 -12.50 10.91
CA SER A 49 2.09 -11.19 10.89
C SER A 49 2.75 -10.23 9.88
N THR A 50 4.07 -10.32 9.68
CA THR A 50 4.83 -9.49 8.73
C THR A 50 4.72 -9.90 7.27
N THR A 51 4.17 -11.08 7.00
CA THR A 51 4.01 -11.65 5.64
C THR A 51 2.56 -11.93 5.25
N SER A 52 1.60 -11.72 6.17
CA SER A 52 0.16 -11.85 5.95
C SER A 52 -0.52 -10.47 5.91
N LYS A 53 -0.20 -9.68 4.90
CA LYS A 53 -0.64 -8.29 4.77
C LYS A 53 -1.17 -8.01 3.38
N ILE A 54 -2.14 -7.11 3.27
CA ILE A 54 -2.73 -6.70 2.00
C ILE A 54 -2.74 -5.18 1.91
N ALA A 55 -2.43 -4.68 0.72
CA ALA A 55 -2.57 -3.32 0.28
C ALA A 55 -3.59 -3.26 -0.84
N VAL A 56 -4.75 -2.67 -0.58
CA VAL A 56 -5.71 -2.35 -1.64
C VAL A 56 -5.43 -0.92 -2.10
N VAL A 57 -5.12 -0.75 -3.38
CA VAL A 57 -4.64 0.52 -3.94
C VAL A 57 -5.55 0.96 -5.07
N SER A 58 -5.83 2.26 -5.19
CA SER A 58 -6.57 2.82 -6.31
C SER A 58 -6.11 4.23 -6.61
N LEU A 59 -6.54 4.76 -7.76
CA LEU A 59 -6.61 6.22 -7.91
C LEU A 59 -7.39 6.83 -6.75
N SER A 60 -6.93 7.99 -6.30
CA SER A 60 -7.57 8.70 -5.21
C SER A 60 -8.98 9.14 -5.60
N SER A 61 -9.95 8.86 -4.72
CA SER A 61 -11.30 9.45 -4.82
C SER A 61 -11.35 10.92 -4.38
N ALA A 62 -10.24 11.48 -3.88
CA ALA A 62 -10.06 12.90 -3.61
C ALA A 62 -8.82 13.44 -4.36
N PRO A 63 -8.89 13.55 -5.70
CA PRO A 63 -7.74 13.94 -6.54
C PRO A 63 -7.22 15.35 -6.24
N SER A 64 -8.01 16.20 -5.59
CA SER A 64 -7.57 17.52 -5.14
C SER A 64 -6.48 17.46 -4.07
N ILE A 65 -6.41 16.40 -3.26
CA ILE A 65 -5.48 16.30 -2.11
C ILE A 65 -4.53 15.10 -2.16
N ALA A 66 -4.84 14.07 -2.94
CA ALA A 66 -4.01 12.87 -3.08
C ALA A 66 -4.09 12.30 -4.49
N ASP A 67 -3.02 11.64 -4.93
CA ASP A 67 -2.92 10.98 -6.23
C ASP A 67 -3.46 9.54 -6.15
N VAL A 68 -3.17 8.86 -5.03
CA VAL A 68 -3.48 7.45 -4.81
C VAL A 68 -4.16 7.26 -3.45
N ASP A 69 -5.21 6.45 -3.43
CA ASP A 69 -5.80 5.92 -2.19
C ASP A 69 -5.20 4.54 -1.88
N TYR A 70 -4.95 4.29 -0.60
CA TYR A 70 -4.50 3.00 -0.12
C TYR A 70 -5.23 2.61 1.16
N LEU A 71 -5.69 1.35 1.22
CA LEU A 71 -6.21 0.71 2.42
C LEU A 71 -5.29 -0.44 2.82
N PHE A 72 -4.79 -0.37 4.06
CA PHE A 72 -4.14 -1.49 4.71
C PHE A 72 -5.18 -2.49 5.21
N VAL A 73 -4.92 -3.78 5.01
CA VAL A 73 -5.68 -4.86 5.64
C VAL A 73 -4.71 -5.86 6.23
N GLN A 74 -4.83 -6.11 7.54
CA GLN A 74 -4.15 -7.21 8.19
C GLN A 74 -5.00 -8.47 8.01
N CYS A 75 -4.44 -9.49 7.38
CA CYS A 75 -5.09 -10.79 7.28
C CYS A 75 -4.62 -11.66 8.45
N PRO A 76 -5.51 -12.12 9.35
CA PRO A 76 -5.12 -13.07 10.38
C PRO A 76 -4.72 -14.42 9.77
N LEU A 77 -3.98 -15.22 10.54
CA LEU A 77 -3.46 -16.51 10.08
C LEU A 77 -4.47 -17.63 10.29
N ASP A 78 -5.14 -17.64 11.44
CA ASP A 78 -6.04 -18.68 11.94
C ASP A 78 -7.52 -18.29 11.90
N SER A 79 -7.82 -17.08 11.43
CA SER A 79 -9.17 -16.54 11.26
C SER A 79 -9.33 -16.01 9.83
N ASP A 80 -10.57 -15.91 9.38
CA ASP A 80 -10.93 -15.25 8.12
C ASP A 80 -11.31 -13.78 8.33
N VAL A 81 -11.52 -13.32 9.56
CA VAL A 81 -11.97 -11.96 9.88
C VAL A 81 -10.87 -10.92 9.59
N LEU A 82 -11.03 -10.17 8.50
CA LEU A 82 -10.06 -9.15 8.11
C LEU A 82 -10.03 -7.98 9.11
N ASP A 83 -8.83 -7.48 9.43
CA ASP A 83 -8.66 -6.28 10.24
C ASP A 83 -8.31 -5.06 9.38
N PHE A 84 -9.20 -4.06 9.45
CA PHE A 84 -9.11 -2.79 8.73
C PHE A 84 -8.73 -1.61 9.62
N THR A 85 -8.53 -1.82 10.93
CA THR A 85 -8.31 -0.74 11.91
C THR A 85 -6.87 -0.25 11.93
N GLY A 86 -5.92 -1.11 11.55
CA GLY A 86 -4.50 -0.81 11.57
C GLY A 86 -4.02 0.11 10.45
N ASN A 87 -2.78 0.57 10.60
CA ASN A 87 -1.96 1.06 9.50
C ASN A 87 -0.65 0.26 9.47
N CYS A 88 0.10 0.36 8.37
CA CYS A 88 1.41 -0.27 8.30
C CYS A 88 2.38 0.55 7.45
N GLY A 89 3.29 1.27 8.12
CA GLY A 89 4.32 2.08 7.45
C GLY A 89 5.23 1.27 6.52
N ASN A 90 5.50 0.00 6.87
CA ASN A 90 6.25 -0.91 5.99
C ASN A 90 5.52 -1.17 4.67
N ILE A 91 4.26 -1.58 4.70
CA ILE A 91 3.47 -1.83 3.48
C ILE A 91 3.28 -0.53 2.68
N LEU A 92 3.05 0.59 3.36
CA LEU A 92 2.91 1.90 2.74
C LEU A 92 4.11 2.27 1.85
N SER A 93 5.33 1.85 2.20
CA SER A 93 6.53 2.12 1.38
C SER A 93 6.48 1.51 -0.03
N GLY A 94 5.68 0.46 -0.24
CA GLY A 94 5.49 -0.17 -1.55
C GLY A 94 4.32 0.39 -2.37
N VAL A 95 3.45 1.23 -1.77
CA VAL A 95 2.22 1.70 -2.42
C VAL A 95 2.52 2.64 -3.59
N GLY A 96 3.47 3.56 -3.41
CA GLY A 96 3.88 4.48 -4.47
C GLY A 96 4.43 3.75 -5.71
N PRO A 97 5.47 2.91 -5.55
CA PRO A 97 5.99 2.07 -6.64
C PRO A 97 4.93 1.20 -7.30
N TYR A 98 4.08 0.51 -6.52
CA TYR A 98 2.99 -0.30 -7.06
C TYR A 98 2.05 0.51 -7.96
N ALA A 99 1.60 1.68 -7.49
CA ALA A 99 0.69 2.51 -8.26
C ALA A 99 1.31 3.03 -9.57
N PHE A 100 2.62 3.29 -9.56
CA PHE A 100 3.35 3.71 -10.76
C PHE A 100 3.52 2.55 -11.75
N GLU A 101 3.98 1.39 -11.29
CA GLU A 101 4.22 0.20 -12.12
C GLU A 101 2.93 -0.34 -12.75
N GLU A 102 1.83 -0.35 -12.00
CA GLU A 102 0.51 -0.82 -12.48
C GLU A 102 -0.20 0.22 -13.37
N GLY A 103 0.42 1.38 -13.61
CA GLY A 103 -0.17 2.43 -14.44
C GLY A 103 -1.42 3.08 -13.84
N LEU A 104 -1.59 3.03 -12.52
CA LEU A 104 -2.68 3.74 -11.83
C LEU A 104 -2.52 5.25 -11.96
N VAL A 105 -1.27 5.73 -11.96
CA VAL A 105 -0.94 7.15 -12.15
C VAL A 105 -0.16 7.36 -13.45
N PRO A 106 -0.28 8.53 -14.09
CA PRO A 106 0.53 8.85 -15.28
C PRO A 106 2.03 8.76 -14.99
N LYS A 107 2.82 8.26 -15.94
CA LYS A 107 4.28 8.17 -15.82
C LYS A 107 4.99 9.52 -15.73
N SER A 108 4.28 10.62 -16.00
CA SER A 108 4.77 11.99 -15.92
C SER A 108 4.50 12.66 -14.56
N VAL A 109 4.03 11.94 -13.53
CA VAL A 109 3.75 12.53 -12.21
C VAL A 109 5.04 12.74 -11.43
N LEU A 110 5.66 13.90 -11.68
CA LEU A 110 6.61 14.55 -10.78
C LEU A 110 5.81 15.58 -9.97
N ALA A 111 4.99 15.15 -9.01
CA ALA A 111 4.16 16.10 -8.28
C ALA A 111 5.07 17.16 -7.61
N PRO A 112 4.79 18.47 -7.73
CA PRO A 112 5.51 19.49 -6.96
C PRO A 112 5.35 19.24 -5.45
N LEU A 113 6.35 19.62 -4.64
CA LEU A 113 6.22 19.62 -3.18
C LEU A 113 5.12 20.62 -2.79
N ARG A 114 3.99 20.14 -2.25
CA ARG A 114 2.88 21.01 -1.81
C ARG A 114 3.18 21.63 -0.43
N PRO A 115 2.71 22.86 -0.14
CA PRO A 115 2.85 23.46 1.19
C PRO A 115 2.15 22.61 2.25
N GLY A 116 2.89 22.16 3.27
CA GLY A 116 2.38 21.28 4.34
C GLY A 116 3.28 20.07 4.63
N PHE A 117 4.17 19.69 3.72
CA PHE A 117 5.28 18.79 4.00
C PHE A 117 6.47 19.59 4.55
N THR A 118 6.56 19.72 5.87
CA THR A 118 7.82 20.16 6.50
C THR A 118 8.78 18.98 6.49
N SER A 119 9.92 19.10 5.82
CA SER A 119 10.96 18.07 5.86
C SER A 119 11.49 17.97 7.30
N SER A 120 11.06 16.98 8.06
CA SER A 120 11.60 16.69 9.39
C SER A 120 12.99 16.04 9.35
N SER A 121 13.58 15.90 8.17
CA SER A 121 14.98 15.50 7.98
C SER A 121 15.61 16.35 6.87
N SER A 122 16.29 17.42 7.28
CA SER A 122 17.23 18.15 6.42
C SER A 122 18.52 17.34 6.28
N THR A 123 18.44 16.17 5.64
CA THR A 123 19.66 15.55 5.11
C THR A 123 20.06 16.36 3.89
N SER A 124 21.17 17.09 4.05
CA SER A 124 21.78 17.93 3.03
C SER A 124 21.85 17.18 1.68
N MET A 125 21.03 17.62 0.72
CA MET A 125 21.01 17.09 -0.64
C MET A 125 22.31 17.48 -1.34
N LYS A 126 23.31 16.60 -1.30
CA LYS A 126 24.39 16.65 -2.29
C LYS A 126 23.81 16.18 -3.62
N GLY A 127 23.57 17.15 -4.50
CA GLY A 127 23.13 16.91 -5.88
C GLY A 127 24.17 16.12 -6.65
N GLY A 128 23.81 14.87 -6.95
CA GLY A 128 24.35 14.12 -8.08
C GLY A 128 23.38 14.24 -9.25
N VAL A 129 23.92 14.48 -10.44
CA VAL A 129 23.18 14.49 -11.70
C VAL A 129 22.65 13.07 -11.97
N GLY A 130 21.33 12.87 -12.13
CA GLY A 130 20.82 11.76 -12.95
C GLY A 130 19.93 10.65 -12.35
N GLU A 131 19.02 10.90 -11.40
CA GLU A 131 17.89 9.97 -11.17
C GLU A 131 16.57 10.73 -11.20
N GLU A 132 15.68 10.36 -12.12
CA GLU A 132 14.33 10.90 -12.21
C GLU A 132 13.53 10.36 -11.00
N ARG A 133 13.18 11.25 -10.07
CA ARG A 133 12.51 10.86 -8.81
C ARG A 133 11.02 11.08 -8.93
N VAL A 134 10.24 9.99 -8.97
CA VAL A 134 8.78 10.04 -8.91
C VAL A 134 8.36 10.45 -7.50
N ALA A 135 7.32 11.28 -7.42
CA ALA A 135 6.78 11.71 -6.14
C ALA A 135 5.25 11.75 -6.17
N LEU A 136 4.62 11.03 -5.25
CA LEU A 136 3.16 10.87 -5.13
C LEU A 136 2.67 11.25 -3.74
N THR A 137 1.46 11.78 -3.67
CA THR A 137 0.72 11.98 -2.42
C THR A 137 -0.27 10.85 -2.26
N LEU A 138 -0.08 10.04 -1.22
CA LEU A 138 -0.91 8.91 -0.88
C LEU A 138 -1.89 9.30 0.22
N ARG A 139 -3.15 8.88 0.13
CA ARG A 139 -4.12 8.98 1.22
C ARG A 139 -4.39 7.60 1.82
N CYS A 140 -4.09 7.46 3.10
CA CYS A 140 -4.35 6.25 3.87
C CYS A 140 -5.84 6.22 4.28
N LEU A 141 -6.59 5.27 3.76
CA LEU A 141 -8.03 5.15 4.01
C LEU A 141 -8.36 4.63 5.41
N ASN A 142 -7.40 4.02 6.12
CA ASN A 142 -7.60 3.55 7.49
C ASN A 142 -7.78 4.71 8.48
N ASN A 143 -7.10 5.84 8.25
CA ASN A 143 -7.05 6.95 9.21
C ASN A 143 -7.08 8.36 8.58
N GLY A 144 -7.19 8.47 7.26
CA GLY A 144 -7.26 9.73 6.53
C GLY A 144 -5.92 10.46 6.37
N GLN A 145 -4.79 9.90 6.83
CA GLN A 145 -3.51 10.57 6.74
C GLN A 145 -3.04 10.72 5.29
N LEU A 146 -2.40 11.85 4.99
CA LEU A 146 -1.70 12.10 3.73
C LEU A 146 -0.21 11.81 3.91
N ILE A 147 0.37 11.03 3.00
CA ILE A 147 1.76 10.63 3.03
C ILE A 147 2.41 10.96 1.69
N ARG A 148 3.61 11.55 1.73
CA ARG A 148 4.43 11.77 0.54
C ARG A 148 5.29 10.54 0.31
N SER A 149 5.14 9.92 -0.85
CA SER A 149 6.00 8.83 -1.31
C SER A 149 6.94 9.36 -2.39
N THR A 150 8.23 9.09 -2.26
CA THR A 150 9.26 9.45 -3.24
C THR A 150 10.12 8.23 -3.53
N PHE A 151 10.32 7.91 -4.80
CA PHE A 151 11.05 6.71 -5.24
C PHE A 151 11.72 6.96 -6.60
N ALA A 152 12.68 6.11 -6.96
CA ALA A 152 13.27 6.06 -8.30
C ALA A 152 12.35 5.28 -9.23
N ASP A 153 12.33 5.65 -10.52
CA ASP A 153 11.56 4.98 -11.57
C ASP A 153 12.15 3.64 -12.03
#